data_AF-A0A4S4NH62-F1
#
_entry.id   AF-A0A4S4NH62-F1
#
_cell.length_a   1.000
_cell.length_b   1.000
_cell.length_c   1.000
_cell.angle_alpha   90.00
_cell.angle_beta   90.00
_cell.angle_gamma   90.00
#
_symmetry.space_group_name_H-M   'P 1'
#
loop_
_entity.id
_entity.type
_entity.pdbx_description
1 polymer ?
#
loop_
_entity_poly.entity_id
_entity_poly.type
_entity_poly.pdbx_seq_one_letter_code
_entity_poly.pdbx_strand_id
1 'polypeptide(L)'
;MDATATKDLLHLRIEQADEKLLAVLAEVTESLFRNYQPEVVEGDERNAGEIHAVPAPPSMRKRMNLKESLADLKEAQGQFESGEFLNSEALDKEMDKW
;
A
#
# COMPACT_ATOMS: atom_id res chain seq x y z
N MET A 1 -12.56 11.05 -52.44
CA MET A 1 -12.77 11.97 -51.30
C MET A 1 -11.81 13.11 -51.48
N ASP A 2 -12.29 14.35 -51.40
CA ASP A 2 -11.49 15.55 -51.64
C ASP A 2 -10.48 15.75 -50.49
N ALA A 3 -9.23 16.11 -50.82
CA ALA A 3 -8.13 16.16 -49.85
C ALA A 3 -8.38 17.18 -48.71
N THR A 4 -9.15 18.21 -49.03
CA THR A 4 -9.63 19.26 -48.12
C THR A 4 -10.54 18.70 -47.03
N ALA A 5 -11.50 17.84 -47.40
CA ALA A 5 -12.43 17.22 -46.45
C ALA A 5 -11.73 16.27 -45.46
N THR A 6 -10.66 15.58 -45.92
CA THR A 6 -9.85 14.71 -45.05
C THR A 6 -9.05 15.52 -44.03
N LYS A 7 -8.55 16.70 -44.40
CA LYS A 7 -7.81 17.60 -43.52
C LYS A 7 -8.69 18.19 -42.42
N ASP A 8 -9.90 18.64 -42.76
CA ASP A 8 -10.84 19.21 -41.78
C ASP A 8 -11.32 18.14 -40.79
N LEU A 9 -11.56 16.90 -41.27
CA LEU A 9 -11.88 15.77 -40.41
C LEU A 9 -10.73 15.42 -39.45
N LEU A 10 -9.48 15.53 -39.89
CA LEU A 10 -8.30 15.32 -39.05
C LEU A 10 -8.18 16.38 -37.96
N HIS A 11 -8.38 17.66 -38.29
CA HIS A 11 -8.37 18.74 -37.29
C HIS A 11 -9.46 18.54 -36.23
N LEU A 12 -10.69 18.24 -36.65
CA LEU A 12 -11.80 17.97 -35.73
C LEU A 12 -11.50 16.78 -34.80
N ARG A 13 -10.87 15.72 -35.31
CA ARG A 13 -10.48 14.56 -34.49
C ARG A 13 -9.38 14.88 -33.50
N ILE A 14 -8.45 15.77 -33.85
CA ILE A 14 -7.38 16.23 -32.96
C ILE A 14 -7.98 17.06 -31.82
N GLU A 15 -8.86 18.01 -32.14
CA GLU A 15 -9.55 18.83 -31.14
C GLU A 15 -10.37 17.97 -30.15
N GLN A 16 -11.14 17.00 -30.67
CA GLN A 16 -11.90 16.08 -29.82
C GLN A 16 -11.02 15.15 -28.97
N ALA A 17 -9.83 14.78 -29.46
CA ALA A 17 -8.90 13.98 -28.69
C ALA A 17 -8.31 14.79 -27.53
N ASP A 18 -8.07 16.08 -27.73
CA ASP A 18 -7.56 17.00 -26.72
C ASP A 18 -8.59 17.24 -25.61
N GLU A 19 -9.86 17.47 -25.96
CA GLU A 19 -10.94 17.61 -24.97
C GLU A 19 -11.14 16.34 -24.12
N LYS A 20 -11.07 15.16 -24.73
CA LYS A 20 -11.15 13.88 -24.00
C LYS A 20 -9.95 13.67 -23.09
N LEU A 21 -8.76 14.06 -23.53
CA LEU A 21 -7.55 13.99 -22.73
C LEU A 21 -7.66 14.93 -21.52
N LEU A 22 -8.17 16.14 -21.71
CA LEU A 22 -8.44 17.09 -20.63
C LEU A 22 -9.44 16.54 -19.60
N ALA A 23 -10.50 15.86 -20.06
CA ALA A 23 -11.47 15.22 -19.15
C ALA A 23 -10.81 14.12 -18.30
N VAL A 24 -9.98 13.27 -18.91
CA VAL A 24 -9.24 12.22 -18.19
C VAL A 24 -8.25 12.83 -17.20
N LEU A 25 -7.51 13.87 -17.59
CA LEU A 25 -6.57 14.56 -16.71
C LEU A 25 -7.27 15.22 -15.52
N ALA A 26 -8.47 15.79 -15.73
CA ALA A 26 -9.27 16.36 -14.65
C ALA A 26 -9.73 15.28 -13.67
N GLU A 27 -10.21 14.13 -14.17
CA GLU A 27 -10.63 13.00 -13.34
C GLU A 27 -9.47 12.39 -12.54
N VAL A 28 -8.30 12.22 -13.17
CA VAL A 28 -7.08 11.74 -12.49
C VAL A 28 -6.66 12.70 -11.39
N THR A 29 -6.66 14.01 -11.68
CA THR A 29 -6.30 15.05 -10.70
C THR A 29 -7.27 15.04 -9.51
N GLU A 30 -8.58 14.99 -9.77
CA GLU A 30 -9.62 14.92 -8.74
C GLU A 30 -9.54 13.63 -7.89
N SER A 31 -9.16 12.51 -8.49
CA SER A 31 -8.93 11.25 -7.77
C SER A 31 -7.71 11.34 -6.85
N LEU A 32 -6.61 11.92 -7.33
CA LEU A 32 -5.42 12.18 -6.52
C LEU A 32 -5.73 13.11 -5.36
N PHE A 33 -6.48 14.20 -5.60
CA PHE A 33 -6.88 15.12 -4.52
C PHE A 33 -7.75 14.45 -3.46
N ARG A 34 -8.67 13.56 -3.84
CA ARG A 34 -9.51 12.84 -2.87
C ARG A 34 -8.74 11.81 -2.05
N ASN A 35 -7.80 11.10 -2.68
CA ASN A 35 -7.11 9.98 -2.03
C ASN A 35 -5.85 10.40 -1.26
N TYR A 36 -5.26 11.55 -1.59
CA TYR A 36 -4.05 12.07 -0.95
C TYR A 36 -4.29 13.35 -0.14
N GLN A 37 -5.55 13.63 0.23
CA GLN A 37 -5.84 14.63 1.26
C GLN A 37 -5.16 14.22 2.57
N PRO A 38 -4.44 15.12 3.24
CA PRO A 38 -3.79 14.83 4.51
C PRO A 38 -4.75 14.22 5.53
N GLU A 39 -6.01 14.65 5.56
CA GLU A 39 -7.02 14.10 6.47
C GLU A 39 -7.38 12.63 6.19
N VAL A 40 -7.24 12.17 4.93
CA VAL A 40 -7.49 10.77 4.53
C VAL A 40 -6.27 9.90 4.82
N VAL A 41 -5.07 10.45 4.62
CA VAL A 41 -3.80 9.75 4.88
C VAL A 41 -3.51 9.63 6.38
N GLU A 42 -3.76 10.68 7.15
CA GLU A 42 -3.64 10.68 8.63
C GLU A 42 -4.77 9.90 9.32
N GLY A 43 -5.89 9.66 8.63
CA GLY A 43 -7.01 8.84 9.14
C GLY A 43 -6.71 7.34 9.20
N ASP A 44 -5.74 6.86 8.40
CA ASP A 44 -5.29 5.45 8.37
C ASP A 44 -4.00 5.23 9.18
N GLU A 45 -3.35 6.30 9.64
CA GLU A 45 -2.36 6.20 10.70
C GLU A 45 -3.10 5.88 11.99
N ARG A 46 -3.14 4.59 12.36
CA ARG A 46 -3.52 4.17 13.72
C ARG A 46 -2.88 5.15 14.68
N ASN A 47 -3.68 5.98 15.34
CA ASN A 47 -3.20 6.99 16.26
C ASN A 47 -2.18 6.33 17.19
N ALA A 48 -1.07 7.00 17.52
CA ALA A 48 -0.05 6.40 18.39
C ALA A 48 -0.66 5.81 19.69
N GLY A 49 -1.77 6.38 20.17
CA GLY A 49 -2.58 5.83 21.27
C GLY A 49 -3.21 4.45 21.02
N GLU A 50 -3.62 4.12 19.80
CA GLU A 50 -4.15 2.82 19.41
C GLU A 50 -3.04 1.77 19.26
N ILE A 51 -1.86 2.17 18.76
CA ILE A 51 -0.68 1.29 18.68
C ILE A 51 -0.22 0.87 20.08
N HIS A 52 -0.27 1.79 21.06
CA HIS A 52 0.05 1.50 22.46
C HIS A 52 -1.06 0.76 23.22
N ALA A 53 -2.30 0.75 22.71
CA ALA A 53 -3.42 0.04 23.30
C ALA A 53 -3.42 -1.47 22.97
N VAL A 54 -2.66 -1.89 21.95
CA VAL A 54 -2.49 -3.32 21.66
C VAL A 54 -1.68 -3.95 22.78
N PRO A 55 -2.26 -4.84 23.60
CA PRO A 55 -1.51 -5.49 24.66
C PRO A 55 -0.39 -6.32 24.02
N ALA A 56 0.82 -6.21 24.57
CA ALA A 56 1.96 -6.99 24.09
C ALA A 56 1.54 -8.47 23.93
N PRO A 57 1.87 -9.11 22.79
CA PRO A 57 1.57 -10.52 22.57
C PRO A 57 2.06 -11.36 23.75
N PRO A 58 1.39 -12.47 24.10
CA PRO A 58 1.80 -13.32 25.22
C PRO A 58 3.28 -13.71 25.20
N SER A 59 3.87 -13.88 24.01
CA SER A 59 5.31 -14.13 23.79
C SER A 59 6.20 -12.99 24.29
N MET A 60 5.77 -11.73 24.17
CA MET A 60 6.50 -10.54 24.62
C MET A 60 6.20 -10.14 26.08
N ARG A 61 5.27 -10.83 26.76
CA ARG A 61 4.97 -10.55 28.18
C ARG A 61 6.04 -11.12 29.13
N LYS A 62 6.87 -12.05 28.65
CA LYS A 62 7.93 -12.66 29.45
C LYS A 62 9.17 -11.77 29.42
N ARG A 63 9.60 -11.26 30.59
CA ARG A 63 10.91 -10.60 30.72
C ARG A 63 12.00 -11.66 30.54
N MET A 64 12.68 -11.62 29.41
CA MET A 64 13.81 -12.51 29.13
C MET A 64 15.08 -11.93 29.72
N ASN A 65 15.96 -12.79 30.25
CA ASN A 65 17.32 -12.40 30.58
C ASN A 65 18.21 -12.38 29.32
N LEU A 66 19.40 -11.79 29.42
CA LEU A 66 20.32 -11.64 28.28
C LEU A 66 20.64 -12.96 27.57
N LYS A 67 20.78 -14.07 28.31
CA LYS A 67 21.09 -15.38 27.71
C LYS A 67 19.91 -15.95 26.94
N GLU A 68 18.70 -15.79 27.48
CA GLU A 68 17.47 -16.24 26.82
C GLU A 68 17.22 -15.43 25.55
N SER A 69 17.39 -14.10 25.59
CA SER A 69 17.25 -13.25 24.41
C SER A 69 18.27 -13.58 23.32
N LEU A 70 19.52 -13.89 23.69
CA LEU A 70 20.54 -14.33 22.73
C LEU A 70 20.25 -15.72 22.15
N ALA A 71 19.57 -16.60 22.89
CA ALA A 71 19.18 -17.91 22.39
C ALA A 71 18.06 -17.80 21.35
N ASP A 72 17.00 -17.02 21.65
CA ASP A 72 15.92 -16.74 20.70
C ASP A 72 16.43 -16.10 19.41
N LEU A 73 17.35 -15.13 19.51
CA LEU A 73 17.93 -14.49 18.32
C LEU A 73 18.70 -15.48 17.44
N LYS A 74 19.41 -16.44 18.04
CA LYS A 74 20.13 -17.48 17.28
C LYS A 74 19.18 -18.45 16.61
N GLU A 75 18.08 -18.80 17.28
CA GLU A 75 17.04 -19.67 16.71
C GLU A 75 16.35 -18.99 15.53
N ALA A 76 15.93 -17.72 15.70
CA ALA A 76 15.33 -16.92 14.64
C ALA A 76 16.28 -16.74 13.44
N GLN A 77 17.57 -16.54 13.70
CA GLN A 77 18.57 -16.49 12.64
C GLN A 77 18.68 -17.83 11.90
N GLY A 78 18.63 -18.96 12.62
CA GLY A 78 18.62 -20.29 12.02
C GLY A 78 17.39 -20.54 11.13
N GLN A 79 16.21 -20.12 11.57
CA GLN A 79 14.96 -20.20 10.79
C GLN A 79 15.02 -19.33 9.53
N PHE A 80 15.62 -18.14 9.63
CA PHE A 80 15.86 -17.29 8.45
C PHE A 80 16.80 -17.97 7.45
N GLU A 81 17.90 -18.54 7.92
CA GLU A 81 18.89 -19.24 7.08
C GLU A 81 18.32 -20.52 6.45
N SER A 82 17.43 -21.23 7.13
CA SER A 82 16.75 -22.42 6.61
C SER A 82 15.57 -22.10 5.69
N GLY A 83 15.11 -20.85 5.65
CA GLY A 83 13.94 -20.43 4.89
C GLY A 83 12.60 -20.75 5.58
N GLU A 84 12.62 -21.10 6.86
CA GLU A 84 11.45 -21.37 7.70
C GLU A 84 10.84 -20.06 8.23
N PHE A 85 10.40 -19.19 7.32
CA PHE A 85 9.71 -17.94 7.65
C PHE A 85 8.38 -17.83 6.89
N LEU A 86 7.41 -17.15 7.49
CA LEU A 86 6.16 -16.79 6.81
C LEU A 86 6.40 -15.53 5.97
N ASN A 87 5.96 -15.55 4.72
CA ASN A 87 5.86 -14.34 3.92
C ASN A 87 4.57 -13.57 4.31
N SER A 88 4.45 -12.32 3.86
CA SER A 88 3.32 -11.45 4.21
C SER A 88 1.96 -12.07 3.90
N GLU A 89 1.82 -12.73 2.74
CA GLU A 89 0.57 -13.39 2.35
C GLU A 89 0.23 -14.62 3.21
N ALA A 90 1.23 -15.36 3.67
CA ALA A 90 1.04 -16.49 4.58
C ALA A 90 0.72 -16.02 5.99
N LEU A 91 1.31 -14.90 6.43
CA LEU A 91 1.03 -14.28 7.71
C LEU A 91 -0.42 -13.79 7.79
N ASP A 92 -0.92 -13.12 6.75
CA ASP A 92 -2.33 -12.66 6.70
C ASP A 92 -3.31 -13.85 6.82
N LYS A 93 -3.03 -14.96 6.14
CA LYS A 93 -3.85 -16.18 6.21
C LYS A 93 -3.79 -16.90 7.56
N GLU A 94 -2.69 -16.77 8.30
CA GLU A 94 -2.60 -17.30 9.66
C GLU A 94 -3.27 -16.38 10.67
N MET A 95 -3.20 -15.07 10.49
CA MET A 95 -3.90 -14.10 11.33
C MET A 95 -5.43 -14.28 11.24
N ASP A 96 -5.96 -14.60 10.06
CA ASP A 96 -7.39 -14.92 9.88
C ASP A 96 -7.86 -16.18 10.65
N LYS A 97 -6.93 -17.02 11.12
CA LYS A 97 -7.24 -18.26 11.86
C LYS A 97 -7.22 -18.08 13.38
N TRP A 98 -6.79 -16.93 13.89
CA TRP A 98 -6.67 -16.62 15.32
C TRP A 98 -7.77 -15.66 15.77
#